data_AF-A0AAW0IQQ6-F1
#
_entry.id   AF-A0AAW0IQQ6-F1
#
_cell.length_a   1.000
_cell.length_b   1.000
_cell.length_c   1.000
_cell.angle_alpha   90.00
_cell.angle_beta   90.00
_cell.angle_gamma   90.00
#
_symmetry.space_group_name_H-M   'P 1'
#
loop_
_entity.id
_entity.type
_entity.pdbx_description
1 polymer ?
#
loop_
_entity_poly.entity_id
_entity_poly.type
_entity_poly.pdbx_seq_one_letter_code
_entity_poly.pdbx_strand_id
1 'polypeptide(L)'
;ASPRNLTQCALESHADGNQKLFPCEVCGRCFAADVLERHGPICKKLFNKKRKPFNSLKQRLQGTDIPTVIKPPQSKVQPVRKSNWRQQHEDFINAIRSAKECALAIKEGRPLPPPPPPTINP
;
A
#
# COMPACT_ATOMS: atom_id res chain seq x y z
N ALA A 1 -4.06 -11.64 -9.25
CA ALA A 1 -4.21 -10.66 -10.35
C ALA A 1 -5.25 -11.22 -11.30
N SER A 2 -6.48 -10.70 -11.28
CA SER A 2 -7.51 -11.18 -12.20
C SER A 2 -7.10 -10.89 -13.64
N PRO A 3 -7.24 -11.85 -14.58
CA PRO A 3 -7.09 -11.55 -15.99
C PRO A 3 -8.24 -10.61 -16.37
N ARG A 4 -7.92 -9.35 -16.68
CA ARG A 4 -8.91 -8.47 -17.31
C ARG A 4 -9.26 -9.11 -18.65
N ASN A 5 -10.54 -9.41 -18.77
CA ASN A 5 -11.16 -10.12 -19.88
C ASN A 5 -10.79 -9.42 -21.21
N LEU A 6 -10.29 -10.19 -22.18
CA LEU A 6 -9.84 -9.73 -23.50
C LEU A 6 -11.01 -9.19 -24.37
N THR A 7 -12.24 -9.27 -23.89
CA THR A 7 -13.47 -9.13 -24.69
C THR A 7 -14.19 -7.79 -24.54
N GLN A 8 -13.60 -6.77 -23.91
CA GLN A 8 -14.28 -5.48 -23.75
C GLN A 8 -13.43 -4.31 -24.24
N CYS A 9 -13.19 -4.28 -25.56
CA CYS A 9 -12.75 -3.06 -26.27
C CYS A 9 -13.70 -2.69 -27.43
N ALA A 10 -14.90 -3.24 -27.42
CA ALA A 10 -16.02 -2.72 -28.20
C ALA A 10 -17.07 -2.21 -27.22
N LEU A 11 -17.44 -0.93 -27.37
CA LEU A 11 -18.66 -0.29 -26.83
C LEU A 11 -18.60 0.44 -25.48
N GLU A 12 -17.51 1.14 -25.14
CA GLU A 12 -17.63 2.26 -24.19
C GLU A 12 -17.10 3.55 -24.83
N SER A 13 -18.06 4.30 -25.37
CA SER A 13 -17.90 5.67 -25.86
C SER A 13 -17.56 6.59 -24.69
N HIS A 14 -16.28 6.70 -24.35
CA HIS A 14 -15.81 7.79 -23.50
C HIS A 14 -15.74 9.06 -24.34
N ALA A 15 -16.61 10.00 -23.97
CA ALA A 15 -16.80 11.29 -24.60
C ALA A 15 -15.59 12.20 -24.34
N ASP A 16 -14.53 12.04 -25.12
CA ASP A 16 -13.49 13.06 -25.33
C ASP A 16 -12.73 12.75 -26.63
N GLY A 17 -13.33 13.10 -27.77
CA GLY A 17 -12.72 12.96 -29.10
C GLY A 17 -12.83 11.54 -29.69
N ASN A 18 -13.59 11.43 -30.78
CA ASN A 18 -13.93 10.21 -31.52
C ASN A 18 -12.71 9.44 -32.12
N GLN A 19 -11.83 8.88 -31.30
CA GLN A 19 -10.69 8.08 -31.75
C GLN A 19 -10.93 6.59 -31.49
N LYS A 20 -10.88 5.80 -32.57
CA LYS A 20 -11.01 4.34 -32.49
C LYS A 20 -9.84 3.74 -31.72
N LEU A 21 -10.14 3.01 -30.64
CA LEU A 21 -9.16 2.29 -29.83
C LEU A 21 -8.99 0.86 -30.32
N PHE A 22 -7.76 0.35 -30.23
CA PHE A 22 -7.39 -0.99 -30.67
C PHE A 22 -6.64 -1.74 -29.55
N PRO A 23 -6.95 -3.03 -29.30
CA PRO A 23 -6.27 -3.82 -28.28
C PRO A 23 -4.85 -4.21 -28.71
N CYS A 24 -3.92 -4.21 -27.75
CA CYS A 24 -2.61 -4.80 -27.92
C CYS A 24 -2.68 -6.34 -27.82
N GLU A 25 -2.15 -7.03 -28.81
CA GLU A 25 -2.11 -8.51 -28.89
C GLU A 25 -1.35 -9.18 -27.73
N VAL A 26 -0.43 -8.45 -27.09
CA VAL A 26 0.45 -9.01 -26.05
C VAL A 26 -0.13 -8.81 -24.65
N CYS A 27 -0.62 -7.60 -24.34
CA CYS A 27 -1.08 -7.26 -22.98
C CYS A 27 -2.58 -6.98 -22.84
N GLY A 28 -3.33 -6.96 -23.95
CA GLY A 28 -4.79 -6.76 -23.98
C GLY A 28 -5.26 -5.33 -23.67
N ARG A 29 -4.35 -4.37 -23.43
CA ARG A 29 -4.70 -2.96 -23.19
C ARG A 29 -5.05 -2.27 -24.51
N CYS A 30 -5.98 -1.33 -24.49
CA CYS A 30 -6.47 -0.64 -25.69
C CYS A 30 -5.90 0.77 -25.81
N PHE A 31 -5.51 1.13 -27.04
CA PHE A 31 -4.77 2.35 -27.37
C PHE A 31 -5.31 2.97 -28.66
N ALA A 32 -5.14 4.28 -28.83
CA ALA A 32 -5.27 4.91 -30.15
C ALA A 32 -4.21 4.36 -31.10
N ALA A 33 -4.45 4.45 -32.42
CA ALA A 33 -3.59 3.81 -33.43
C ALA A 33 -2.12 4.26 -33.35
N ASP A 34 -1.88 5.56 -33.16
CA ASP A 34 -0.54 6.17 -33.03
C ASP A 34 0.21 5.73 -31.76
N VAL A 35 -0.54 5.50 -30.68
CA VAL A 35 0.01 5.00 -29.41
C VAL A 35 0.28 3.51 -29.52
N LEU A 36 -0.60 2.75 -30.19
CA LEU A 36 -0.43 1.32 -30.39
C LEU A 36 0.84 0.99 -31.20
N GLU A 37 1.14 1.81 -32.21
CA GLU A 37 2.37 1.67 -33.02
C GLU A 37 3.63 1.75 -32.15
N ARG A 38 3.68 2.70 -31.21
CA ARG A 38 4.80 2.85 -30.26
C ARG A 38 4.77 1.79 -29.16
N HIS A 39 3.58 1.41 -28.70
CA HIS A 39 3.38 0.45 -27.63
C HIS A 39 3.75 -0.98 -28.04
N GLY A 40 3.32 -1.43 -29.22
CA GLY A 40 3.48 -2.80 -29.72
C GLY A 40 4.89 -3.38 -29.57
N PRO A 41 5.94 -2.74 -30.12
CA PRO A 41 7.30 -3.27 -30.04
C PRO A 41 7.86 -3.27 -28.61
N ILE A 42 7.48 -2.30 -27.77
CA ILE A 42 7.93 -2.20 -26.38
C ILE A 42 7.25 -3.28 -25.53
N CYS A 43 5.94 -3.42 -25.70
CA CYS A 43 5.12 -4.40 -24.99
C CYS A 43 5.60 -5.82 -25.28
N LYS A 44 5.82 -6.16 -26.56
CA LYS A 44 6.36 -7.47 -26.97
C LYS A 44 7.72 -7.78 -26.32
N LYS A 45 8.62 -6.79 -26.22
CA LYS A 45 9.94 -6.94 -25.59
C LYS A 45 9.87 -7.10 -24.07
N LEU A 46 8.88 -6.49 -23.41
CA LEU A 46 8.85 -6.36 -21.96
C LEU A 46 7.86 -7.28 -21.25
N PHE A 47 6.76 -7.69 -21.89
CA PHE A 47 5.64 -8.36 -21.23
C PHE A 47 6.04 -9.69 -20.56
N ASN A 48 6.85 -10.50 -21.25
CA ASN A 48 7.32 -11.79 -20.72
C ASN A 48 8.69 -11.69 -20.01
N LYS A 49 9.31 -10.50 -19.98
CA LYS A 49 10.63 -10.31 -19.39
C LYS A 49 10.51 -10.11 -17.88
N LYS A 50 10.97 -11.09 -17.11
CA LYS A 50 11.11 -10.96 -15.64
C LYS A 50 12.14 -9.86 -15.32
N ARG A 51 11.69 -8.74 -14.77
CA ARG A 51 12.57 -7.67 -14.28
C ARG A 51 13.26 -8.11 -13.00
N LYS A 52 14.51 -7.70 -12.82
CA LYS A 52 15.22 -7.94 -11.56
C LYS A 52 14.48 -7.21 -10.44
N PRO A 53 14.27 -7.84 -9.27
CA PRO A 53 13.75 -7.16 -8.10
C PRO A 53 14.60 -5.93 -7.80
N PHE A 54 13.93 -4.80 -7.59
CA PHE A 54 14.60 -3.57 -7.25
C PHE A 54 15.16 -3.66 -5.83
N ASN A 55 16.47 -3.46 -5.67
CA ASN A 55 17.12 -3.47 -4.36
C ASN A 55 17.40 -2.03 -3.91
N SER A 56 16.57 -1.55 -2.98
CA SER A 56 16.64 -0.18 -2.45
C SER A 56 17.95 0.11 -1.72
N LEU A 57 18.55 -0.86 -1.03
CA LEU A 57 19.86 -0.70 -0.39
C LEU A 57 20.93 -0.45 -1.45
N LYS A 58 20.94 -1.28 -2.51
CA LYS A 58 21.89 -1.11 -3.61
C LYS A 58 21.76 0.26 -4.24
N GLN A 59 20.54 0.72 -4.53
CA GLN A 59 20.34 2.05 -5.13
C GLN A 59 20.82 3.19 -4.22
N ARG A 60 20.56 3.11 -2.91
CA ARG A 60 21.06 4.13 -1.95
C ARG A 60 22.58 4.21 -1.88
N LEU A 61 23.26 3.08 -2.06
CA LEU A 61 24.72 3.00 -2.00
C LEU A 61 25.39 3.38 -3.34
N GLN A 62 24.67 3.42 -4.46
CA GLN A 62 25.25 3.86 -5.72
C GLN A 62 25.59 5.36 -5.64
N GLY A 63 26.86 5.71 -5.88
CA GLY A 63 27.32 7.10 -5.89
C GLY A 63 27.71 7.67 -4.53
N THR A 64 27.76 6.85 -3.48
CA THR A 64 28.28 7.24 -2.17
C THR A 64 29.57 6.48 -1.87
N ASP A 65 30.64 7.16 -1.48
CA ASP A 65 31.91 6.55 -1.03
C ASP A 65 31.85 5.95 0.38
N ILE A 66 30.64 5.72 0.91
CA ILE A 66 30.45 5.16 2.24
C ILE A 66 30.82 3.67 2.17
N PRO A 67 31.90 3.22 2.87
CA PRO A 67 32.24 1.81 2.92
C PRO A 67 31.03 1.05 3.45
N THR A 68 30.58 0.06 2.68
CA THR A 68 29.45 -0.78 3.09
C THR A 68 29.89 -1.52 4.35
N VAL A 69 29.48 -1.05 5.52
CA VAL A 69 29.42 -1.91 6.70
C VAL A 69 28.31 -2.90 6.37
N ILE A 70 28.71 -4.00 5.72
CA ILE A 70 27.91 -5.20 5.61
C ILE A 70 27.79 -5.70 7.05
N LYS A 71 26.86 -5.11 7.81
CA LYS A 71 26.32 -5.81 8.96
C LYS A 71 25.76 -7.09 8.35
N PRO A 72 26.30 -8.28 8.67
CA PRO A 72 25.69 -9.52 8.22
C PRO A 72 24.21 -9.43 8.56
N PRO A 73 23.30 -9.89 7.69
CA PRO A 73 21.91 -10.00 8.08
C PRO A 73 21.94 -10.85 9.35
N GLN A 74 21.71 -10.23 10.51
CA GLN A 74 21.49 -11.01 11.71
C GLN A 74 20.18 -11.73 11.43
N SER A 75 20.31 -12.94 10.92
CA SER A 75 19.25 -13.92 10.70
C SER A 75 18.76 -14.46 12.05
N LYS A 76 18.73 -13.63 13.08
CA LYS A 76 17.72 -13.80 14.10
C LYS A 76 16.45 -13.38 13.39
N VAL A 77 15.70 -14.38 12.95
CA VAL A 77 14.25 -14.27 12.80
C VAL A 77 13.75 -13.81 14.17
N GLN A 78 13.85 -12.51 14.44
CA GLN A 78 13.15 -11.88 15.53
C GLN A 78 11.70 -12.25 15.24
N PRO A 79 10.99 -12.96 16.14
CA PRO A 79 9.60 -13.26 15.93
C PRO A 79 8.95 -11.93 15.58
N VAL A 80 8.31 -11.87 14.41
CA VAL A 80 7.68 -10.64 13.91
C VAL A 80 6.74 -10.22 15.02
N ARG A 81 7.11 -9.19 15.79
CA ARG A 81 6.31 -8.73 16.92
C ARG A 81 5.00 -8.28 16.31
N LYS A 82 3.95 -9.08 16.45
CA LYS A 82 2.65 -8.76 15.90
C LYS A 82 2.21 -7.48 16.60
N SER A 83 2.22 -6.38 15.87
CA SER A 83 1.75 -5.10 16.39
C SER A 83 0.27 -5.23 16.70
N ASN A 84 -0.09 -5.05 17.97
CA ASN A 84 -1.49 -5.08 18.41
C ASN A 84 -2.15 -3.70 18.20
N TRP A 85 -2.01 -3.14 16.99
CA TRP A 85 -2.39 -1.75 16.71
C TRP A 85 -3.89 -1.50 16.91
N ARG A 86 -4.73 -2.52 16.63
CA ARG A 86 -6.18 -2.42 16.83
C ARG A 86 -6.51 -2.25 18.30
N GLN A 87 -5.93 -3.08 19.16
CA GLN A 87 -6.10 -2.96 20.61
C GLN A 87 -5.53 -1.63 21.12
N GLN A 88 -4.32 -1.25 20.69
CA GLN A 88 -3.70 0.03 21.08
C GLN A 88 -4.55 1.24 20.66
N HIS A 89 -5.17 1.18 19.48
CA HIS A 89 -6.08 2.21 19.00
C HIS A 89 -7.36 2.26 19.85
N GLU A 90 -7.98 1.09 20.11
CA GLU A 90 -9.18 1.00 20.95
C GLU A 90 -8.92 1.50 22.37
N ASP A 91 -7.80 1.11 22.98
CA ASP A 91 -7.37 1.55 24.31
C ASP A 91 -7.19 3.07 24.35
N PHE A 92 -6.53 3.65 23.33
CA PHE A 92 -6.36 5.10 23.22
C PHE A 92 -7.71 5.81 23.11
N ILE A 93 -8.61 5.35 22.24
CA ILE A 93 -9.94 5.96 22.08
C ILE A 93 -10.75 5.84 23.37
N ASN A 94 -10.71 4.69 24.05
CA ASN A 94 -11.39 4.48 25.32
C ASN A 94 -10.86 5.42 26.41
N ALA A 95 -9.53 5.62 26.49
CA ALA A 95 -8.91 6.56 27.43
C ALA A 95 -9.35 8.01 27.18
N ILE A 96 -9.51 8.42 25.92
CA ILE A 96 -10.03 9.76 25.59
C ILE A 96 -11.49 9.90 26.01
N ARG A 97 -12.33 8.87 25.80
CA ARG A 97 -13.75 8.91 26.22
C ARG A 97 -13.89 8.97 27.74
N SER A 98 -13.17 8.12 28.48
CA SER A 98 -13.22 8.13 29.95
C SER A 98 -12.73 9.45 30.52
N ALA A 99 -11.69 10.06 29.95
CA ALA A 99 -11.22 11.38 30.38
C ALA A 99 -12.30 12.47 30.23
N LYS A 100 -13.10 12.42 29.15
CA LYS A 100 -14.22 13.34 28.95
C LYS A 100 -15.35 13.09 29.96
N GLU A 101 -15.66 11.82 30.26
CA GLU A 101 -16.67 11.47 31.27
C GLU A 101 -16.25 11.93 32.68
N CYS A 102 -14.97 11.76 33.05
CA CYS A 102 -14.43 12.31 34.29
C CYS A 102 -14.60 13.84 34.35
N ALA A 103 -14.29 14.55 33.27
CA ALA A 103 -14.44 16.01 33.20
C ALA A 103 -15.91 16.45 33.37
N LEU A 104 -16.86 15.71 32.80
CA LEU A 104 -18.30 15.95 32.98
C LEU A 104 -18.75 15.66 34.41
N ALA A 105 -18.34 14.54 34.99
CA ALA A 105 -18.70 14.18 36.37
C ALA A 105 -18.22 15.24 37.39
N ILE A 106 -17.00 15.77 37.20
CA ILE A 106 -16.45 16.87 38.02
C ILE A 106 -17.31 18.13 37.87
N LYS A 107 -17.71 18.47 36.64
CA LYS A 107 -18.53 19.66 36.36
C LYS A 107 -19.94 19.55 36.97
N GLU A 108 -20.55 18.36 36.90
CA GLU A 108 -21.92 18.09 37.37
C GLU A 108 -21.99 17.72 38.87
N GLY A 109 -20.85 17.60 39.55
CA GLY A 109 -20.80 17.20 40.96
C GLY A 109 -21.18 15.74 41.22
N ARG A 110 -21.15 14.89 40.18
CA ARG A 110 -21.39 13.44 40.31
C ARG A 110 -20.10 12.70 40.73
N PRO A 111 -20.23 11.52 41.38
CA PRO A 111 -19.07 10.71 41.73
C PRO A 111 -18.31 10.28 40.46
N LEU A 112 -16.97 10.30 40.55
CA LEU A 112 -16.08 9.98 39.44
C LEU A 112 -16.33 8.54 38.95
N PRO A 113 -16.39 8.32 37.61
CA PRO A 113 -16.46 6.97 37.08
C PRO A 113 -15.17 6.19 37.44
N PRO A 114 -15.27 4.89 37.75
CA PRO A 114 -14.11 4.08 38.09
C PRO A 114 -13.13 4.01 36.91
N PRO A 115 -11.81 4.04 37.16
CA PRO A 115 -10.82 4.02 36.08
C PRO A 115 -10.95 2.74 35.25
N PRO A 116 -10.82 2.81 33.91
CA PRO A 116 -10.87 1.63 33.06
C PRO A 116 -9.76 0.64 33.45
N PRO A 117 -10.03 -0.68 33.42
CA PRO A 117 -9.03 -1.69 33.78
C PRO A 117 -7.82 -1.62 32.83
N PRO A 118 -6.60 -1.87 33.33
CA PRO A 118 -5.40 -1.82 32.50
C PRO A 118 -5.38 -2.97 31.48
N THR A 119 -5.31 -2.63 30.18
CA THR A 119 -5.35 -3.60 29.08
C THR A 119 -4.02 -4.33 28.81
N ILE A 120 -2.90 -3.89 29.39
CA ILE A 120 -1.57 -4.49 29.10
C ILE A 120 -1.27 -5.62 30.09
N ASN A 121 -1.32 -6.87 29.61
CA ASN A 121 -0.70 -8.04 30.25
C ASN A 121 0.71 -8.21 29.64
N PRO A 122 1.80 -8.19 30.44
CA PRO A 122 3.19 -8.11 29.95
C PRO A 122 3.64 -9.30 29.09
#